data_AF-A0A7V6KTA2-F1
#
_entry.id   AF-A0A7V6KTA2-F1
#
_cell.length_a   1.000
_cell.length_b   1.000
_cell.length_c   1.000
_cell.angle_alpha   90.00
_cell.angle_beta   90.00
_cell.angle_gamma   90.00
#
_symmetry.space_group_name_H-M   'P 1'
#
loop_
_entity.id
_entity.type
_entity.pdbx_description
1 polymer ?
#
loop_
_entity_poly.entity_id
_entity_poly.type
_entity_poly.pdbx_seq_one_letter_code
_entity_poly.pdbx_strand_id
1 'polypeptide(L)'
;MNKKLLLLLLSGIILFSFQPLFAQEKEEGYIFTTQKSIPVTSVKDQNRSGTCWSFSGLGFLEAELIRMGKGEYDLSEMFIVNRTYLHKADIYVRMHGNFNFGGGGAFFDVFNMIKMYGIVPESAYTGLFDEEAGHVHGELDALTKAYVDVIVKNPQKKLSPQWRKGFEAVVNTYLGEIPSEFEYEGKKYTPESFRKELGLNMDDYISITSFTHHPFYTKFAIEIPDNWALEQS
;
A
#
# COMPACT_ATOMS: atom_id res chain seq x y z
N MET A 1 53.65 15.71 53.99
CA MET A 1 52.37 16.27 53.53
C MET A 1 51.63 16.84 54.74
N ASN A 2 51.29 18.14 54.72
CA ASN A 2 50.84 18.87 55.91
C ASN A 2 49.45 18.36 56.35
N LYS A 3 49.28 17.89 57.60
CA LYS A 3 48.01 17.28 58.08
C LYS A 3 46.79 18.17 57.85
N LYS A 4 46.97 19.50 57.88
CA LYS A 4 45.92 20.49 57.59
C LYS A 4 45.48 20.49 56.11
N LEU A 5 46.39 20.19 55.18
CA LEU A 5 46.09 20.12 53.75
C LEU A 5 45.32 18.82 53.39
N LEU A 6 45.61 17.72 54.10
CA LEU A 6 44.90 16.45 53.94
C LEU A 6 43.44 16.54 54.44
N LEU A 7 43.21 17.25 55.55
CA LEU A 7 41.87 17.49 56.11
C LEU A 7 41.00 18.41 55.23
N LEU A 8 41.60 19.43 54.61
CA LEU A 8 40.91 20.29 53.64
C LEU A 8 40.51 19.52 52.37
N LEU A 9 41.39 18.65 51.87
CA LEU A 9 41.09 17.79 50.71
C LEU A 9 39.99 16.75 51.01
N LEU A 10 39.96 16.16 52.22
CA LEU A 10 38.88 15.25 52.60
C LEU A 10 37.52 15.96 52.78
N SER A 11 37.51 17.21 53.27
CA SER A 11 36.25 17.97 53.42
C SER A 11 35.63 18.41 52.09
N GLY A 12 36.46 18.66 51.05
CA GLY A 12 35.98 19.03 49.72
C GLY A 12 35.36 17.87 48.93
N ILE A 13 35.79 16.63 49.19
CA ILE A 13 35.28 15.43 48.50
C ILE A 13 33.89 15.03 49.01
N ILE A 14 33.54 15.33 50.26
CA ILE A 14 32.24 14.94 50.85
C ILE A 14 31.10 15.84 50.34
N LEU A 15 31.40 17.09 49.95
CA LEU A 15 30.38 18.06 49.49
C LEU A 15 29.98 17.92 48.01
N PHE A 16 30.71 17.12 47.21
CA PHE A 16 30.36 16.87 45.80
C PHE A 16 29.54 15.59 45.57
N SER A 17 29.29 14.79 46.61
CA SER A 17 28.68 13.45 46.48
C SER A 17 27.17 13.41 46.69
N PHE A 18 26.53 14.53 47.04
CA PHE A 18 25.07 14.62 47.22
C PHE A 18 24.45 15.42 46.08
N GLN A 19 24.39 14.82 44.89
CA GLN A 19 23.38 15.18 43.90
C GLN A 19 22.11 14.40 44.28
N PRO A 20 20.97 15.05 44.59
CA PRO A 20 19.72 14.32 44.73
C PRO A 20 19.43 13.65 43.39
N LEU A 21 19.45 12.30 43.36
CA LEU A 21 18.81 11.56 42.29
C LEU A 21 17.32 11.88 42.39
N PHE A 22 16.86 12.86 41.61
CA PHE A 22 15.46 12.89 41.22
C PHE A 22 15.23 11.58 40.46
N ALA A 23 14.59 10.61 41.12
CA ALA A 23 13.99 9.49 40.42
C ALA A 23 13.03 10.12 39.40
N GLN A 24 13.42 10.10 38.13
CA GLN A 24 12.56 10.49 37.04
C GLN A 24 11.34 9.57 37.15
N GLU A 25 10.17 10.11 37.51
CA GLU A 25 8.92 9.37 37.39
C GLU A 25 8.88 8.88 35.95
N LYS A 26 8.99 7.56 35.75
CA LYS A 26 8.75 6.97 34.44
C LYS A 26 7.31 7.32 34.10
N GLU A 27 7.11 8.14 33.08
CA GLU A 27 5.79 8.25 32.46
C GLU A 27 5.38 6.83 32.09
N GLU A 28 4.40 6.28 32.82
CA GLU A 28 3.76 5.03 32.45
C GLU A 28 3.07 5.30 31.12
N GLY A 29 3.69 4.83 30.03
CA GLY A 29 3.13 4.95 28.70
C GLY A 29 1.79 4.22 28.57
N TYR A 30 1.24 4.20 27.36
CA TYR A 30 -0.04 3.55 27.12
C TYR A 30 -0.01 2.03 27.39
N ILE A 31 -0.95 1.56 28.21
CA ILE A 31 -1.20 0.13 28.45
C ILE A 31 -2.47 -0.26 27.69
N PHE A 32 -2.32 -1.05 26.63
CA PHE A 32 -3.44 -1.58 25.86
C PHE A 32 -3.80 -2.99 26.32
N THR A 33 -5.10 -3.28 26.44
CA THR A 33 -5.62 -4.63 26.75
C THR A 33 -6.51 -5.11 25.61
N THR A 34 -6.13 -6.20 24.97
CA THR A 34 -6.93 -6.83 23.91
C THR A 34 -8.23 -7.38 24.46
N GLN A 35 -9.37 -6.80 24.06
CA GLN A 35 -10.70 -7.31 24.40
C GLN A 35 -11.15 -8.40 23.42
N LYS A 36 -10.82 -8.23 22.14
CA LYS A 36 -11.11 -9.16 21.06
C LYS A 36 -10.06 -9.00 19.97
N SER A 37 -9.64 -10.11 19.38
CA SER A 37 -8.78 -10.15 18.20
C SER A 37 -9.41 -11.04 17.15
N ILE A 38 -9.15 -10.74 15.88
CA ILE A 38 -9.47 -11.61 14.76
C ILE A 38 -8.16 -12.10 14.13
N PRO A 39 -8.13 -13.30 13.53
CA PRO A 39 -6.98 -13.75 12.77
C PRO A 39 -6.68 -12.80 11.62
N VAL A 40 -5.40 -12.48 11.45
CA VAL A 40 -4.83 -11.70 10.34
C VAL A 40 -3.50 -12.31 9.96
N THR A 41 -3.03 -12.03 8.75
CA THR A 41 -1.70 -12.43 8.28
C THR A 41 -0.60 -11.57 8.91
N SER A 42 0.65 -11.84 8.53
CA SER A 42 1.82 -11.07 8.94
C SER A 42 1.71 -9.58 8.57
N VAL A 43 2.36 -8.73 9.37
CA VAL A 43 2.54 -7.31 9.03
C VAL A 43 3.42 -7.20 7.80
N LYS A 44 2.97 -6.43 6.80
CA LYS A 44 3.68 -6.13 5.55
C LYS A 44 4.30 -4.73 5.58
N ASP A 45 5.24 -4.47 4.68
CA ASP A 45 5.92 -3.18 4.55
C ASP A 45 5.87 -2.64 3.11
N GLN A 46 5.04 -1.61 2.89
CA GLN A 46 4.95 -0.91 1.60
C GLN A 46 6.18 -0.04 1.29
N ASN A 47 7.06 0.16 2.27
CA ASN A 47 8.25 0.97 2.22
C ASN A 47 7.99 2.37 1.60
N ARG A 48 8.85 2.85 0.70
CA ARG A 48 8.80 4.18 0.09
C ARG A 48 7.93 4.17 -1.17
N SER A 49 6.69 3.73 -1.01
CA SER A 49 5.68 3.73 -2.07
C SER A 49 4.31 4.20 -1.55
N GLY A 50 3.51 4.83 -2.41
CA GLY A 50 2.17 5.34 -2.08
C GLY A 50 1.06 4.28 -2.10
N THR A 51 1.37 3.03 -1.79
CA THR A 51 0.54 1.85 -2.15
C THR A 51 -0.27 1.29 -0.98
N CYS A 52 -0.43 2.03 0.11
CA CYS A 52 -1.12 1.58 1.33
C CYS A 52 -2.51 1.00 1.05
N TRP A 53 -3.24 1.55 0.08
CA TRP A 53 -4.57 1.10 -0.36
C TRP A 53 -4.57 -0.34 -0.91
N SER A 54 -3.47 -0.77 -1.55
CA SER A 54 -3.29 -2.13 -2.03
C SER A 54 -2.96 -3.07 -0.86
N PHE A 55 -1.95 -2.73 -0.05
CA PHE A 55 -1.53 -3.49 1.12
C PHE A 55 -2.67 -3.69 2.13
N SER A 56 -3.37 -2.63 2.49
CA SER A 56 -4.48 -2.72 3.45
C SER A 56 -5.72 -3.41 2.87
N GLY A 57 -6.00 -3.25 1.58
CA GLY A 57 -7.10 -3.95 0.91
C GLY A 57 -6.84 -5.45 0.76
N LEU A 58 -5.61 -5.85 0.41
CA LEU A 58 -5.24 -7.26 0.37
C LEU A 58 -5.14 -7.87 1.77
N GLY A 59 -4.56 -7.18 2.75
CA GLY A 59 -4.57 -7.64 4.15
C GLY A 59 -5.99 -7.86 4.69
N PHE A 60 -6.96 -7.04 4.28
CA PHE A 60 -8.38 -7.29 4.56
C PHE A 60 -8.89 -8.57 3.87
N LEU A 61 -8.61 -8.77 2.58
CA LEU A 61 -9.04 -9.96 1.84
C LEU A 61 -8.36 -11.24 2.34
N GLU A 62 -7.12 -11.17 2.80
CA GLU A 62 -6.40 -12.27 3.45
C GLU A 62 -7.06 -12.66 4.77
N ALA A 63 -7.45 -11.68 5.59
CA ALA A 63 -8.24 -11.95 6.80
C ALA A 63 -9.61 -12.57 6.46
N GLU A 64 -10.25 -12.16 5.36
CA GLU A 64 -11.49 -12.77 4.86
C GLU A 64 -11.29 -14.21 4.39
N LEU A 65 -10.17 -14.52 3.74
CA LEU A 65 -9.81 -15.90 3.37
C LEU A 65 -9.67 -16.78 4.60
N ILE A 66 -9.03 -16.29 5.67
CA ILE A 66 -8.96 -17.00 6.95
C ILE A 66 -10.37 -17.18 7.53
N ARG A 67 -11.21 -16.12 7.54
CA ARG A 67 -12.60 -16.18 8.03
C ARG A 67 -13.44 -17.20 7.26
N MET A 68 -13.22 -17.33 5.96
CA MET A 68 -13.90 -18.28 5.07
C MET A 68 -13.35 -19.71 5.15
N GLY A 69 -12.33 -19.97 5.97
CA GLY A 69 -11.72 -21.28 6.12
C GLY A 69 -10.85 -21.71 4.94
N LYS A 70 -10.37 -20.74 4.14
CA LYS A 70 -9.46 -20.98 3.01
C LYS A 70 -8.01 -21.14 3.44
N GLY A 71 -7.65 -20.63 4.62
CA GLY A 71 -6.29 -20.64 5.14
C GLY A 71 -5.60 -19.29 4.97
N GLU A 72 -4.29 -19.28 5.21
CA GLU A 72 -3.45 -18.09 5.05
C GLU A 72 -2.92 -18.00 3.62
N TYR A 73 -2.98 -16.81 3.05
CA TYR A 73 -2.45 -16.48 1.73
C TYR A 73 -1.62 -15.20 1.84
N ASP A 74 -0.62 -15.09 0.98
CA ASP A 74 0.15 -13.88 0.75
C ASP A 74 -0.12 -13.42 -0.69
N LEU A 75 -0.92 -12.37 -0.86
CA LEU A 75 -1.41 -11.91 -2.15
C LEU A 75 -0.57 -10.74 -2.66
N SER A 76 -0.24 -10.74 -3.95
CA SER A 76 0.62 -9.70 -4.53
C SER A 76 -0.03 -8.32 -4.59
N GLU A 77 0.43 -7.39 -3.75
CA GLU A 77 0.04 -5.99 -3.83
C GLU A 77 0.47 -5.37 -5.16
N MET A 78 1.64 -5.76 -5.66
CA MET A 78 2.19 -5.20 -6.89
C MET A 78 1.38 -5.59 -8.11
N PHE A 79 0.71 -6.74 -8.11
CA PHE A 79 -0.22 -7.10 -9.18
C PHE A 79 -1.34 -6.06 -9.30
N ILE A 80 -1.92 -5.68 -8.16
CA ILE A 80 -2.99 -4.69 -8.10
C ILE A 80 -2.45 -3.30 -8.48
N VAL A 81 -1.29 -2.91 -7.97
CA VAL A 81 -0.65 -1.62 -8.26
C VAL A 81 -0.34 -1.49 -9.75
N ASN A 82 0.26 -2.51 -10.37
CA ASN A 82 0.55 -2.55 -11.80
C ASN A 82 -0.73 -2.33 -12.62
N ARG A 83 -1.77 -3.14 -12.40
CA ARG A 83 -3.03 -3.03 -13.15
C ARG A 83 -3.69 -1.67 -12.94
N THR A 84 -3.67 -1.17 -11.71
CA THR A 84 -4.23 0.14 -11.35
C THR A 84 -3.52 1.28 -12.09
N TYR A 85 -2.19 1.28 -12.16
CA TYR A 85 -1.43 2.26 -12.94
C TYR A 85 -1.89 2.35 -14.40
N LEU A 86 -2.16 1.21 -15.04
CA LEU A 86 -2.63 1.17 -16.42
C LEU A 86 -4.02 1.78 -16.60
N HIS A 87 -4.93 1.61 -15.64
CA HIS A 87 -6.29 2.19 -15.69
C HIS A 87 -6.31 3.65 -15.33
N LYS A 88 -5.53 4.05 -14.32
CA LYS A 88 -5.32 5.46 -13.98
C LYS A 88 -4.79 6.23 -15.18
N ALA A 89 -3.87 5.64 -15.96
CA ALA A 89 -3.35 6.27 -17.17
C ALA A 89 -4.44 6.50 -18.22
N ASP A 90 -5.29 5.50 -18.46
CA ASP A 90 -6.41 5.64 -19.38
C ASP A 90 -7.38 6.76 -18.95
N ILE A 91 -7.79 6.78 -17.68
CA ILE A 91 -8.73 7.78 -17.18
C ILE A 91 -8.10 9.15 -17.16
N TYR A 92 -6.85 9.29 -16.73
CA TYR A 92 -6.13 10.56 -16.75
C TYR A 92 -6.06 11.15 -18.17
N VAL A 93 -5.72 10.33 -19.17
CA VAL A 93 -5.67 10.75 -20.57
C VAL A 93 -7.07 11.11 -21.10
N ARG A 94 -8.09 10.28 -20.82
CA ARG A 94 -9.48 10.53 -21.24
C ARG A 94 -10.07 11.80 -20.62
N MET A 95 -9.70 12.07 -19.38
CA MET A 95 -10.12 13.26 -18.64
C MET A 95 -9.19 14.45 -18.90
N HIS A 96 -8.34 14.38 -19.92
CA HIS A 96 -7.45 15.46 -20.36
C HIS A 96 -6.57 16.02 -19.22
N GLY A 97 -6.10 15.14 -18.34
CA GLY A 97 -5.21 15.48 -17.22
C GLY A 97 -5.89 16.12 -16.01
N ASN A 98 -7.23 16.10 -15.94
CA ASN A 98 -7.99 16.71 -14.83
C ASN A 98 -8.26 15.76 -13.65
N PHE A 99 -7.69 14.55 -13.67
CA PHE A 99 -7.79 13.58 -12.59
C PHE A 99 -6.45 13.46 -11.87
N ASN A 100 -6.42 12.90 -10.66
CA ASN A 100 -5.16 12.61 -9.99
C ASN A 100 -4.38 11.51 -10.72
N PHE A 101 -3.05 11.62 -10.75
CA PHE A 101 -2.18 10.56 -11.23
C PHE A 101 -0.91 10.49 -10.38
N GLY A 102 -0.67 9.31 -9.79
CA GLY A 102 0.43 9.01 -8.87
C GLY A 102 0.21 7.64 -8.21
N GLY A 103 1.08 7.24 -7.28
CA GLY A 103 1.02 5.92 -6.64
C GLY A 103 -0.16 5.68 -5.68
N GLY A 104 -0.86 6.74 -5.28
CA GLY A 104 -2.07 6.67 -4.45
C GLY A 104 -3.22 5.94 -5.14
N GLY A 105 -4.24 5.59 -4.37
CA GLY A 105 -5.38 4.80 -4.82
C GLY A 105 -6.34 4.59 -3.66
N ALA A 106 -7.38 3.81 -3.90
CA ALA A 106 -8.43 3.59 -2.93
C ALA A 106 -8.81 2.11 -2.85
N PHE A 107 -9.46 1.72 -1.75
CA PHE A 107 -9.77 0.31 -1.48
C PHE A 107 -10.50 -0.39 -2.62
N PHE A 108 -11.47 0.28 -3.28
CA PHE A 108 -12.21 -0.29 -4.41
C PHE A 108 -11.32 -0.63 -5.61
N ASP A 109 -10.15 -0.01 -5.76
CA ASP A 109 -9.21 -0.35 -6.82
C ASP A 109 -8.78 -1.82 -6.69
N VAL A 110 -8.59 -2.31 -5.46
CA VAL A 110 -8.27 -3.72 -5.19
C VAL A 110 -9.38 -4.64 -5.71
N PHE A 111 -10.62 -4.40 -5.30
CA PHE A 111 -11.77 -5.21 -5.69
C PHE A 111 -12.02 -5.16 -7.20
N ASN A 112 -11.89 -3.97 -7.81
CA ASN A 112 -12.07 -3.77 -9.23
C ASN A 112 -10.99 -4.45 -10.06
N MET A 113 -9.72 -4.35 -9.65
CA MET A 113 -8.63 -5.03 -10.33
C MET A 113 -8.77 -6.55 -10.22
N ILE A 114 -9.15 -7.07 -9.04
CA ILE A 114 -9.40 -8.51 -8.85
C ILE A 114 -10.53 -8.97 -9.77
N LYS A 115 -11.63 -8.21 -9.85
CA LYS A 115 -12.78 -8.54 -10.70
C LYS A 115 -12.44 -8.55 -12.19
N MET A 116 -11.57 -7.64 -12.65
CA MET A 116 -11.19 -7.52 -14.06
C MET A 116 -10.04 -8.44 -14.48
N TYR A 117 -9.07 -8.69 -13.59
CA TYR A 117 -7.79 -9.30 -13.95
C TYR A 117 -7.45 -10.58 -13.21
N GLY A 118 -8.22 -10.95 -12.18
CA GLY A 118 -7.80 -12.01 -11.26
C GLY A 118 -6.83 -11.50 -10.21
N ILE A 119 -6.06 -12.40 -9.61
CA ILE A 119 -5.02 -12.05 -8.64
C ILE A 119 -3.95 -13.15 -8.66
N VAL A 120 -2.78 -12.88 -8.08
CA VAL A 120 -1.68 -13.84 -7.98
C VAL A 120 -1.13 -13.83 -6.55
N PRO A 121 -0.53 -14.94 -6.09
CA PRO A 121 0.20 -14.94 -4.84
C PRO A 121 1.48 -14.10 -4.97
N GLU A 122 1.97 -13.57 -3.86
CA GLU A 122 3.21 -12.78 -3.80
C GLU A 122 4.40 -13.56 -4.39
N SER A 123 4.47 -14.86 -4.13
CA SER A 123 5.52 -15.75 -4.68
C SER A 123 5.55 -15.85 -6.21
N ALA A 124 4.46 -15.49 -6.89
CA ALA A 124 4.40 -15.47 -8.36
C ALA A 124 4.76 -14.10 -8.94
N TYR A 125 4.58 -13.02 -8.18
CA TYR A 125 4.82 -11.65 -8.65
C TYR A 125 5.06 -10.71 -7.47
N THR A 126 6.32 -10.57 -7.05
CA THR A 126 6.68 -9.68 -5.94
C THR A 126 6.68 -8.20 -6.33
N GLY A 127 6.89 -7.94 -7.63
CA GLY A 127 7.19 -6.61 -8.15
C GLY A 127 8.48 -5.98 -7.60
N LEU A 128 9.37 -6.81 -7.06
CA LEU A 128 10.69 -6.44 -6.60
C LEU A 128 11.76 -7.08 -7.49
N PHE A 129 12.79 -6.31 -7.79
CA PHE A 129 14.04 -6.81 -8.38
C PHE A 129 15.19 -6.85 -7.37
N ASP A 130 15.04 -6.13 -6.26
CA ASP A 130 15.96 -6.06 -5.14
C ASP A 130 15.14 -6.10 -3.85
N GLU A 131 15.17 -7.24 -3.16
CA GLU A 131 14.43 -7.45 -1.91
C GLU A 131 14.94 -6.57 -0.77
N GLU A 132 16.24 -6.23 -0.74
CA GLU A 132 16.82 -5.40 0.32
C GLU A 132 16.36 -3.95 0.21
N ALA A 133 16.18 -3.46 -1.03
CA ALA A 133 15.69 -2.11 -1.28
C ALA A 133 14.20 -1.96 -0.96
N GLY A 134 13.41 -3.03 -1.13
CA GLY A 134 11.94 -3.01 -1.03
C GLY A 134 11.28 -2.06 -2.05
N HIS A 135 10.01 -1.71 -1.83
CA HIS A 135 9.26 -0.87 -2.76
C HIS A 135 9.65 0.60 -2.67
N VAL A 136 10.43 1.09 -3.63
CA VAL A 136 10.82 2.51 -3.76
C VAL A 136 10.34 3.06 -5.10
N HIS A 137 9.16 3.68 -5.11
CA HIS A 137 8.46 4.01 -6.36
C HIS A 137 8.59 5.48 -6.80
N GLY A 138 9.41 6.29 -6.13
CA GLY A 138 9.55 7.71 -6.46
C GLY A 138 9.92 7.99 -7.92
N GLU A 139 10.78 7.16 -8.52
CA GLU A 139 11.15 7.26 -9.94
C GLU A 139 10.02 6.79 -10.86
N LEU A 140 9.40 5.65 -10.56
CA LEU A 140 8.25 5.11 -11.29
C LEU A 140 7.11 6.14 -11.35
N ASP A 141 6.72 6.70 -10.20
CA ASP A 141 5.64 7.68 -10.07
C ASP A 141 5.93 8.93 -10.92
N ALA A 142 7.16 9.45 -10.87
CA ALA A 142 7.57 10.63 -11.63
C ALA A 142 7.59 10.37 -13.15
N LEU A 143 8.16 9.25 -13.58
CA LEU A 143 8.25 8.89 -15.00
C LEU A 143 6.88 8.62 -15.61
N THR A 144 6.03 7.87 -14.91
CA THR A 144 4.68 7.54 -15.39
C THR A 144 3.81 8.80 -15.47
N LYS A 145 3.90 9.72 -14.50
CA LYS A 145 3.21 11.02 -14.55
C LYS A 145 3.66 11.85 -15.76
N ALA A 146 4.97 11.98 -15.95
CA ALA A 146 5.53 12.72 -17.09
C ALA A 146 5.10 12.10 -18.43
N TYR A 147 5.03 10.76 -18.50
CA TYR A 147 4.57 10.03 -19.68
C TYR A 147 3.14 10.44 -20.04
N VAL A 148 2.18 10.30 -19.11
CA VAL A 148 0.77 10.59 -19.38
C VAL A 148 0.52 12.08 -19.65
N ASP A 149 1.31 12.98 -19.07
CA ASP A 149 1.26 14.42 -19.38
C ASP A 149 1.62 14.71 -20.84
N VAL A 150 2.61 14.02 -21.39
CA VAL A 150 2.95 14.14 -22.82
C VAL A 150 1.82 13.62 -23.69
N ILE A 151 1.15 12.55 -23.28
CA ILE A 151 0.01 12.00 -24.01
C ILE A 151 -1.17 12.98 -24.00
N VAL A 152 -1.47 13.61 -22.85
CA VAL A 152 -2.50 14.65 -22.72
C VAL A 152 -2.17 15.89 -23.56
N LYS A 153 -0.90 16.34 -23.57
CA LYS A 153 -0.44 17.42 -24.45
C LYS A 153 -0.65 17.12 -25.94
N ASN A 154 -0.73 15.84 -26.30
CA ASN A 154 -1.05 15.33 -27.63
C ASN A 154 -0.28 16.06 -28.75
N PRO A 155 1.08 16.04 -28.74
CA PRO A 155 1.88 16.77 -29.72
C PRO A 155 1.64 16.29 -31.16
N GLN A 156 1.22 15.03 -31.33
CA GLN A 156 0.86 14.44 -32.63
C GLN A 156 -0.55 14.85 -33.11
N LYS A 157 -1.31 15.60 -32.31
CA LYS A 157 -2.74 15.96 -32.54
C LYS A 157 -3.68 14.76 -32.69
N LYS A 158 -3.18 13.54 -32.48
CA LYS A 158 -3.90 12.28 -32.47
C LYS A 158 -3.18 11.31 -31.54
N LEU A 159 -3.94 10.62 -30.70
CA LEU A 159 -3.39 9.57 -29.85
C LEU A 159 -2.91 8.41 -30.71
N SER A 160 -1.64 8.05 -30.53
CA SER A 160 -1.03 6.89 -31.16
C SER A 160 -1.52 5.60 -30.47
N PRO A 161 -1.84 4.52 -31.20
CA PRO A 161 -2.19 3.25 -30.55
C PRO A 161 -1.02 2.62 -29.76
N GLN A 162 0.18 3.17 -29.84
CA GLN A 162 1.38 2.70 -29.15
C GLN A 162 1.55 3.30 -27.76
N TRP A 163 0.91 4.43 -27.43
CA TRP A 163 1.16 5.10 -26.14
C TRP A 163 0.87 4.19 -24.95
N ARG A 164 -0.19 3.37 -25.04
CA ARG A 164 -0.58 2.45 -23.96
C ARG A 164 0.46 1.35 -23.77
N LYS A 165 0.97 0.77 -24.86
CA LYS A 165 2.02 -0.25 -24.83
C LYS A 165 3.33 0.30 -24.26
N GLY A 166 3.69 1.52 -24.64
CA GLY A 166 4.87 2.19 -24.10
C GLY A 166 4.74 2.49 -22.61
N PHE A 167 3.56 2.93 -22.17
CA PHE A 167 3.27 3.14 -20.75
C PHE A 167 3.34 1.82 -19.95
N GLU A 168 2.71 0.76 -20.44
CA GLU A 168 2.77 -0.57 -19.82
C GLU A 168 4.21 -1.11 -19.72
N ALA A 169 5.03 -0.91 -20.76
CA ALA A 169 6.43 -1.30 -20.73
C ALA A 169 7.22 -0.55 -19.64
N VAL A 170 6.95 0.75 -19.43
CA VAL A 170 7.55 1.50 -18.31
C VAL A 170 7.14 0.87 -16.99
N VAL A 171 5.83 0.66 -16.74
CA VAL A 171 5.36 0.07 -15.48
C VAL A 171 5.98 -1.33 -15.25
N ASN A 172 6.00 -2.19 -16.26
CA ASN A 172 6.58 -3.53 -16.16
C ASN A 172 8.10 -3.52 -16.00
N THR A 173 8.80 -2.47 -16.43
CA THR A 173 10.24 -2.34 -16.20
C THR A 173 10.55 -2.14 -14.71
N TYR A 174 9.68 -1.44 -13.97
CA TYR A 174 9.90 -1.16 -12.54
C TYR A 174 9.24 -2.18 -11.63
N LEU A 175 8.13 -2.79 -12.06
CA LEU A 175 7.37 -3.76 -11.25
C LEU A 175 7.48 -5.20 -11.78
N GLY A 176 8.22 -5.45 -12.85
CA GLY A 176 8.23 -6.75 -13.52
C GLY A 176 6.99 -7.01 -14.37
N GLU A 177 7.08 -8.01 -15.24
CA GLU A 177 5.97 -8.47 -16.05
C GLU A 177 5.09 -9.44 -15.27
N ILE A 178 3.77 -9.20 -15.27
CA ILE A 178 2.82 -10.10 -14.63
C ILE A 178 2.81 -11.43 -15.40
N PRO A 179 3.03 -12.59 -14.72
CA PRO A 179 3.00 -13.89 -15.37
C PRO A 179 1.59 -14.20 -15.88
N SER A 180 1.50 -14.70 -17.12
CA SER A 180 0.24 -15.20 -17.67
C SER A 180 -0.18 -16.53 -17.03
N GLU A 181 0.79 -17.32 -16.59
CA GLU A 181 0.62 -18.57 -15.85
C GLU A 181 1.73 -18.70 -14.78
N PHE A 182 1.41 -19.31 -13.66
CA PHE A 182 2.34 -19.56 -12.55
C PHE A 182 2.00 -20.87 -11.84
N GLU A 183 2.93 -21.37 -11.03
CA GLU A 183 2.72 -22.53 -10.16
C GLU A 183 2.56 -22.06 -8.72
N TYR A 184 1.56 -22.60 -8.02
CA TYR A 184 1.34 -22.38 -6.60
C TYR A 184 0.93 -23.70 -5.96
N GLU A 185 1.64 -24.12 -4.91
CA GLU A 185 1.40 -25.39 -4.19
C GLU A 185 1.27 -26.63 -5.13
N GLY A 186 2.14 -26.73 -6.13
CA GLY A 186 2.16 -27.87 -7.06
C GLY A 186 1.04 -27.86 -8.12
N LYS A 187 0.26 -26.78 -8.22
CA LYS A 187 -0.80 -26.60 -9.23
C LYS A 187 -0.50 -25.40 -10.11
N LYS A 188 -0.82 -25.51 -11.40
CA LYS A 188 -0.68 -24.43 -12.37
C LYS A 188 -1.94 -23.56 -12.40
N TYR A 189 -1.76 -22.24 -12.36
CA TYR A 189 -2.83 -21.25 -12.37
C TYR A 189 -2.58 -20.14 -13.40
N THR A 190 -3.66 -19.47 -13.80
CA THR A 190 -3.66 -18.11 -14.31
C THR A 190 -4.17 -17.18 -13.21
N PRO A 191 -4.00 -15.85 -13.30
CA PRO A 191 -4.56 -14.94 -12.30
C PRO A 191 -6.07 -15.13 -12.08
N GLU A 192 -6.82 -15.41 -13.16
CA GLU A 192 -8.26 -15.65 -13.08
C GLU A 192 -8.62 -17.01 -12.48
N SER A 193 -7.87 -18.08 -12.76
CA SER A 193 -8.15 -19.38 -12.13
C SER A 193 -7.74 -19.38 -10.65
N PHE A 194 -6.69 -18.64 -10.28
CA PHE A 194 -6.31 -18.47 -8.88
C PHE A 194 -7.36 -17.68 -8.09
N ARG A 195 -7.90 -16.60 -8.65
CA ARG A 195 -9.06 -15.89 -8.06
C ARG A 195 -10.24 -16.84 -7.78
N LYS A 196 -10.52 -17.77 -8.69
CA LYS A 196 -11.59 -18.77 -8.49
C LYS A 196 -11.28 -19.75 -7.37
N GLU A 197 -10.03 -20.17 -7.22
CA GLU A 197 -9.58 -21.04 -6.11
C GLU A 197 -9.80 -20.36 -4.75
N LEU A 198 -9.44 -19.09 -4.65
CA LEU A 198 -9.66 -18.26 -3.46
C LEU A 198 -11.15 -18.20 -3.07
N GLY A 199 -12.05 -18.22 -4.06
CA GLY A 199 -13.50 -18.23 -3.83
C GLY A 199 -14.04 -16.90 -3.31
N LEU A 200 -13.27 -15.81 -3.41
CA LEU A 200 -13.70 -14.47 -3.05
C LEU A 200 -14.65 -13.92 -4.10
N ASN A 201 -15.83 -13.47 -3.68
CA ASN A 201 -16.75 -12.71 -4.51
C ASN A 201 -16.63 -11.22 -4.16
N MET A 202 -16.15 -10.42 -5.10
CA MET A 202 -15.96 -8.97 -4.87
C MET A 202 -17.28 -8.24 -4.63
N ASP A 203 -18.42 -8.80 -5.09
CA ASP A 203 -19.74 -8.22 -4.89
C ASP A 203 -20.30 -8.43 -3.46
N ASP A 204 -19.61 -9.21 -2.61
CA ASP A 204 -19.99 -9.40 -1.20
C ASP A 204 -19.53 -8.22 -0.31
N TYR A 205 -18.70 -7.33 -0.84
CA TYR A 205 -18.11 -6.22 -0.12
C TYR A 205 -18.70 -4.89 -0.56
N ILE A 206 -19.00 -4.02 0.40
CA ILE A 206 -19.53 -2.68 0.16
C ILE A 206 -18.67 -1.64 0.86
N SER A 207 -18.52 -0.47 0.22
CA SER A 207 -17.95 0.70 0.86
C SER A 207 -19.04 1.45 1.62
N ILE A 208 -18.72 1.99 2.79
CA ILE A 208 -19.64 2.78 3.60
C ILE A 208 -18.91 4.04 4.03
N THR A 209 -19.61 5.17 3.98
CA THR A 209 -19.09 6.48 4.39
C THR A 209 -20.12 7.26 5.20
N SER A 210 -19.72 8.39 5.78
CA SER A 210 -20.60 9.24 6.60
C SER A 210 -20.22 10.70 6.45
N PHE A 211 -20.96 11.41 5.60
CA PHE A 211 -20.84 12.85 5.38
C PHE A 211 -22.23 13.50 5.29
N THR A 212 -22.29 14.83 5.43
CA THR A 212 -23.55 15.59 5.47
C THR A 212 -23.82 16.42 4.21
N HIS A 213 -22.89 16.47 3.25
CA HIS A 213 -23.09 17.15 1.96
C HIS A 213 -23.88 16.31 0.93
N HIS A 214 -24.13 15.04 1.25
CA HIS A 214 -25.04 14.15 0.52
C HIS A 214 -26.12 13.60 1.45
N PRO A 215 -27.32 13.23 0.95
CA PRO A 215 -28.35 12.61 1.76
C PRO A 215 -27.90 11.26 2.35
N PHE A 216 -28.20 11.02 3.62
CA PHE A 216 -27.99 9.70 4.22
C PHE A 216 -28.76 8.61 3.46
N TYR A 217 -28.22 7.38 3.48
CA TYR A 217 -28.78 6.20 2.81
C TYR A 217 -28.87 6.33 1.27
N THR A 218 -28.02 7.17 0.67
CA THR A 218 -27.81 7.25 -0.78
C THR A 218 -26.36 6.95 -1.11
N LYS A 219 -26.11 6.57 -2.37
CA LYS A 219 -24.76 6.30 -2.88
C LYS A 219 -24.18 7.54 -3.53
N PHE A 220 -22.91 7.81 -3.27
CA PHE A 220 -22.18 8.86 -3.99
C PHE A 220 -20.69 8.52 -4.10
N ALA A 221 -20.04 9.07 -5.12
CA ALA A 221 -18.59 8.95 -5.26
C ALA A 221 -17.91 9.94 -4.32
N ILE A 222 -17.12 9.44 -3.37
CA ILE A 222 -16.35 10.30 -2.47
C ILE A 222 -15.41 11.18 -3.29
N GLU A 223 -15.52 12.49 -3.15
CA GLU A 223 -14.84 13.47 -4.00
C GLU A 223 -13.39 13.74 -3.57
N ILE A 224 -12.56 12.70 -3.62
CA ILE A 224 -11.14 12.77 -3.29
C ILE A 224 -10.27 12.43 -4.50
N PRO A 225 -9.01 12.93 -4.56
CA PRO A 225 -8.12 12.71 -5.69
C PRO A 225 -7.93 11.24 -6.07
N ASP A 226 -7.85 10.35 -5.08
CA ASP A 226 -7.62 8.92 -5.30
C ASP A 226 -8.89 8.13 -5.63
N ASN A 227 -10.08 8.74 -5.63
CA ASN A 227 -11.27 8.14 -6.23
C ASN A 227 -11.35 8.42 -7.73
N TRP A 228 -10.30 8.01 -8.43
CA TRP A 228 -10.16 8.19 -9.87
C TRP A 228 -11.15 7.33 -10.67
N ALA A 229 -11.61 6.21 -10.08
CA ALA A 229 -12.62 5.33 -10.67
C ALA A 229 -14.06 5.85 -10.52
N LEU A 230 -14.27 6.92 -9.73
CA LEU A 230 -15.58 7.45 -9.38
C LEU A 230 -16.51 6.39 -8.77
N GLU A 231 -15.93 5.47 -7.99
CA GLU A 231 -16.68 4.43 -7.29
C GLU A 231 -17.54 5.05 -6.20
N GLN A 232 -18.75 4.50 -6.06
CA GLN A 232 -19.72 5.00 -5.10
C GLN A 232 -19.71 4.17 -3.83
N SER A 233 -19.67 4.85 -2.69
CA SER A 233 -19.93 4.31 -1.36
C SER A 233 -21.41 4.42 -1.03
#